data_AF-A0A2N1TCW5-F1
#
_entry.id   AF-A0A2N1TCW5-F1
#
_cell.length_a   1.000
_cell.length_b   1.000
_cell.length_c   1.000
_cell.angle_alpha   90.00
_cell.angle_beta   90.00
_cell.angle_gamma   90.00
#
_symmetry.space_group_name_H-M   'P 1'
#
loop_
_entity.id
_entity.type
_entity.pdbx_description
1 polymer ?
#
loop_
_entity_poly.entity_id
_entity_poly.type
_entity_poly.pdbx_seq_one_letter_code
_entity_poly.pdbx_strand_id
1 'polypeptide(L)'
;MSEVPKRLDLEADNHESAQRYIENRAVQLLRLGVQLKRIEIRQKVLVALMRYDDKDYQAIYILSQHRGKQLYPKVFEQTELPVLTSEECNLKGYLDHNGIDNVCLTIEDIPEYKEIQTYYGDQAATRSKVYYMNHIDEGRAVLNWIGATPRAHAAFCLHPILQADEDLLANFERINDLDTSQEALALAMEYRNIANGWLAERSTSSFAQLRLSPLKDVNQMLIADKVQNRKDFDRYHSDTHPRSQQLDRYFREEWLPALGITETSYQTMVNRLTLSHTTVNQPEREF
;
A
#
# COMPACT_ATOMS: atom_id res chain seq x y z
N MET A 1 7.35 19.81 -17.72
CA MET A 1 6.47 18.76 -17.19
C MET A 1 6.41 18.97 -15.69
N SER A 2 5.23 18.97 -15.07
CA SER A 2 5.14 19.05 -13.60
C SER A 2 5.78 17.80 -13.01
N GLU A 3 6.72 17.97 -12.08
CA GLU A 3 7.36 16.87 -11.37
C GLU A 3 6.30 16.02 -10.67
N VAL A 4 6.40 14.69 -10.77
CA VAL A 4 5.51 13.78 -10.04
C VAL A 4 5.88 13.91 -8.56
N PRO A 5 4.95 14.26 -7.66
CA PRO A 5 5.27 14.42 -6.25
C PRO A 5 5.82 13.12 -5.66
N LYS A 6 6.75 13.22 -4.70
CA LYS A 6 7.27 12.04 -4.01
C LYS A 6 6.17 11.35 -3.20
N ARG A 7 6.16 10.02 -3.20
CA ARG A 7 5.20 9.21 -2.43
C ARG A 7 5.35 9.45 -0.94
N LEU A 8 6.59 9.38 -0.46
CA LEU A 8 6.96 9.59 0.94
C LEU A 8 7.90 10.79 1.02
N ASP A 9 7.34 11.99 0.87
CA ASP A 9 8.09 13.23 1.00
C ASP A 9 8.44 13.54 2.46
N LEU A 10 9.60 13.05 2.90
CA LEU A 10 10.15 13.38 4.21
C LEU A 10 10.53 14.86 4.33
N GLU A 11 10.59 15.63 3.25
CA GLU A 11 10.96 17.05 3.28
C GLU A 11 9.78 17.99 2.98
N ALA A 12 8.56 17.48 3.08
CA ALA A 12 7.34 18.25 2.89
C ALA A 12 7.34 19.53 3.72
N ASP A 13 7.23 20.67 3.03
CA ASP A 13 7.28 22.01 3.59
C ASP A 13 5.90 22.69 3.66
N ASN A 14 4.85 22.00 3.23
CA ASN A 14 3.48 22.50 3.24
C ASN A 14 2.50 21.42 3.69
N HIS A 15 1.29 21.85 4.07
CA HIS A 15 0.29 20.94 4.62
C HIS A 15 -0.18 19.88 3.61
N GLU A 16 -0.25 20.21 2.33
CA GLU A 16 -0.71 19.27 1.30
C GLU A 16 0.27 18.10 1.10
N SER A 17 1.57 18.41 0.95
CA SER A 17 2.60 17.37 0.83
C SER A 17 2.77 16.57 2.12
N ALA A 18 2.67 17.21 3.29
CA ALA A 18 2.75 16.52 4.58
C ALA A 18 1.53 15.63 4.84
N GLN A 19 0.32 16.07 4.47
CA GLN A 19 -0.89 15.25 4.58
C GLN A 19 -0.76 14.01 3.68
N ARG A 20 -0.32 14.20 2.44
CA ARG A 20 -0.08 13.09 1.49
C ARG A 20 0.97 12.11 2.01
N TYR A 21 2.04 12.59 2.64
CA TYR A 21 3.01 11.74 3.32
C TYR A 21 2.32 10.87 4.39
N ILE A 22 1.50 11.46 5.25
CA ILE A 22 0.77 10.75 6.30
C ILE A 22 -0.19 9.72 5.70
N GLU A 23 -0.95 10.08 4.66
CA GLU A 23 -1.89 9.19 3.99
C GLU A 23 -1.17 7.99 3.34
N ASN A 24 -0.10 8.22 2.58
CA ASN A 24 0.68 7.14 1.98
C ASN A 24 1.37 6.27 3.04
N ARG A 25 1.85 6.87 4.13
CA ARG A 25 2.40 6.12 5.27
C ARG A 25 1.32 5.27 5.95
N ALA A 26 0.09 5.78 6.07
CA ALA A 26 -1.03 5.03 6.61
C ALA A 26 -1.37 3.81 5.74
N VAL A 27 -1.37 3.96 4.41
CA VAL A 27 -1.54 2.84 3.47
C VAL A 27 -0.45 1.78 3.69
N GLN A 28 0.80 2.19 3.77
CA GLN A 28 1.94 1.30 4.00
C GLN A 28 1.83 0.52 5.33
N LEU A 29 1.27 1.15 6.36
CA LEU A 29 1.11 0.55 7.68
C LEU A 29 -0.15 -0.34 7.81
N LEU A 30 -1.05 -0.38 6.82
CA LEU A 30 -2.24 -1.25 6.83
C LEU A 30 -1.86 -2.73 7.02
N ARG A 31 -0.75 -3.17 6.42
CA ARG A 31 -0.27 -4.54 6.57
C ARG A 31 0.05 -4.89 8.02
N LEU A 32 0.46 -3.90 8.82
CA LEU A 32 0.75 -4.07 10.24
C LEU A 32 -0.51 -3.93 11.10
N GLY A 33 -1.69 -3.71 10.51
CA GLY A 33 -2.94 -3.55 11.26
C GLY A 33 -3.15 -2.12 11.80
N VAL A 34 -2.35 -1.15 11.36
CA VAL A 34 -2.53 0.26 11.74
C VAL A 34 -3.68 0.86 10.93
N GLN A 35 -4.53 1.65 11.58
CA GLN A 35 -5.63 2.37 10.93
C GLN A 35 -5.54 3.87 11.20
N LEU A 36 -5.57 4.69 10.14
CA LEU A 36 -5.70 6.14 10.27
C LEU A 36 -7.14 6.52 10.64
N LYS A 37 -7.32 7.30 11.71
CA LYS A 37 -8.63 7.79 12.17
C LYS A 37 -8.89 9.23 11.75
N ARG A 38 -7.93 10.12 11.99
CA ARG A 38 -8.04 11.55 11.63
C ARG A 38 -6.68 12.19 11.45
N ILE A 39 -6.64 13.27 10.68
CA ILE A 39 -5.48 14.15 10.56
C ILE A 39 -5.89 15.53 11.07
N GLU A 40 -5.18 16.02 12.08
CA GLU A 40 -5.30 17.39 12.58
C GLU A 40 -4.22 18.25 11.96
N ILE A 41 -4.63 19.24 11.17
CA ILE A 41 -3.72 20.21 10.56
C ILE A 41 -3.62 21.42 11.49
N ARG A 42 -2.39 21.72 11.89
CA ARG A 42 -2.02 22.88 12.70
C ARG A 42 -0.97 23.69 11.92
N GLN A 43 -0.72 24.93 12.33
CA GLN A 43 0.09 25.88 11.55
C GLN A 43 1.42 25.29 11.03
N LYS A 44 2.18 24.59 11.88
CA LYS A 44 3.53 24.08 11.56
C LYS A 44 3.65 22.56 11.66
N VAL A 45 2.56 21.88 12.04
CA VAL A 45 2.57 20.47 12.45
C VAL A 45 1.28 19.80 11.98
N LEU A 46 1.38 18.56 11.54
CA LEU A 46 0.24 17.66 11.37
C LEU A 46 0.30 16.57 12.43
N VAL A 47 -0.82 16.29 13.08
CA VAL A 47 -0.95 15.20 14.05
C VAL A 47 -1.99 14.22 13.52
N ALA A 48 -1.55 13.01 13.22
CA ALA A 48 -2.41 11.93 12.79
C ALA A 48 -2.76 11.02 13.96
N LEU A 49 -4.05 10.81 14.19
CA LEU A 49 -4.54 9.82 15.14
C LEU A 49 -4.60 8.46 14.45
N MET A 50 -3.85 7.50 14.97
CA MET A 50 -3.73 6.14 14.46
C MET A 50 -4.26 5.15 15.49
N ARG A 51 -4.90 4.06 15.06
CA ARG A 51 -5.22 2.91 15.92
C ARG A 51 -4.32 1.73 15.57
N TYR A 52 -3.73 1.11 16.58
CA TYR A 52 -2.90 -0.08 16.44
C TYR A 52 -3.07 -0.96 17.69
N ASP A 53 -3.28 -2.26 17.54
CA ASP A 53 -3.46 -3.20 18.66
C ASP A 53 -4.49 -2.70 19.71
N ASP A 54 -5.67 -2.29 19.22
CA ASP A 54 -6.79 -1.71 20.00
C ASP A 54 -6.47 -0.47 20.86
N LYS A 55 -5.31 0.16 20.63
CA LYS A 55 -4.91 1.41 21.28
C LYS A 55 -4.79 2.55 20.27
N ASP A 56 -5.06 3.76 20.73
CA ASP A 56 -4.90 4.96 19.93
C ASP A 56 -3.51 5.59 20.18
N TYR A 57 -2.89 6.05 19.09
CA TYR A 57 -1.56 6.64 19.05
C TYR A 57 -1.59 7.93 18.25
N GLN A 58 -0.61 8.79 18.47
CA GLN A 58 -0.33 9.93 17.60
C GLN A 58 0.89 9.67 16.71
N ALA A 59 0.79 10.00 15.43
CA ALA A 59 1.92 10.15 14.53
C ALA A 59 2.07 11.64 14.19
N ILE A 60 3.28 12.18 14.32
CA ILE A 60 3.50 13.62 14.24
C ILE A 60 4.39 13.91 13.02
N TYR A 61 3.97 14.87 12.21
CA TYR A 61 4.78 15.42 11.13
C TYR A 61 5.01 16.91 11.34
N ILE A 62 6.28 17.32 11.46
CA ILE A 62 6.67 18.73 11.48
C ILE A 62 7.14 19.10 10.08
N LEU A 63 6.52 20.13 9.50
CA LEU A 63 6.91 20.70 8.21
C LEU A 63 8.41 21.00 8.19
N SER A 64 9.10 20.66 7.10
CA SER A 64 10.57 20.61 7.04
C SER A 64 11.23 21.93 7.46
N GLN A 65 10.72 23.08 7.01
CA GLN A 65 11.19 24.43 7.38
C GLN A 65 10.96 24.84 8.84
N HIS A 66 10.27 24.00 9.61
CA HIS A 66 9.99 24.21 11.04
C HIS A 66 10.68 23.21 11.97
N ARG A 67 11.44 22.25 11.43
CA ARG A 67 12.25 21.32 12.23
C ARG A 67 13.35 22.04 13.00
N GLY A 68 13.76 21.47 14.14
CA GLY A 68 14.75 22.07 15.04
C GLY A 68 14.23 23.23 15.92
N LYS A 69 12.97 23.66 15.76
CA LYS A 69 12.35 24.77 16.52
C LYS A 69 11.65 24.33 17.81
N GLN A 70 12.07 23.20 18.40
CA GLN A 70 11.49 22.61 19.62
C GLN A 70 9.96 22.46 19.59
N LEU A 71 9.40 22.10 18.43
CA LEU A 71 7.95 21.93 18.29
C LEU A 71 7.45 20.58 18.84
N TYR A 72 8.28 19.53 18.83
CA TYR A 72 7.92 18.22 19.37
C TYR A 72 7.47 18.29 20.85
N PRO A 73 8.25 18.86 21.79
CA PRO A 73 7.81 19.03 23.18
C PRO A 73 6.43 19.67 23.31
N LYS A 74 6.18 20.76 22.57
CA LYS A 74 4.90 21.47 22.58
C LYS A 74 3.73 20.61 22.09
N VAL A 75 3.98 19.68 21.18
CA VAL A 75 2.94 18.74 20.72
C VAL A 75 2.67 17.69 21.78
N PHE A 76 3.71 17.14 22.42
CA PHE A 76 3.55 16.13 23.47
C PHE A 76 2.84 16.69 24.71
N GLU A 77 3.05 17.95 25.07
CA GLU A 77 2.33 18.61 26.17
C GLU A 77 0.80 18.69 25.97
N GLN A 78 0.33 18.53 24.73
CA GLN A 78 -1.09 18.69 24.39
C GLN A 78 -1.88 17.38 24.34
N THR A 79 -1.21 16.24 24.48
CA THR A 79 -1.84 14.93 24.35
C THR A 79 -1.04 13.86 25.08
N GLU A 80 -1.74 13.06 25.87
CA GLU A 80 -1.19 11.91 26.60
C GLU A 80 -1.05 10.66 25.71
N LEU A 81 -1.45 10.72 24.44
CA LEU A 81 -1.36 9.58 23.54
C LEU A 81 0.10 9.17 23.29
N PRO A 82 0.43 7.86 23.30
CA PRO A 82 1.74 7.38 22.90
C PRO A 82 2.02 7.69 21.42
N VAL A 83 3.31 7.77 21.06
CA VAL A 83 3.74 8.06 19.70
C VAL A 83 3.86 6.77 18.89
N LEU A 84 3.24 6.73 17.71
CA LEU A 84 3.49 5.68 16.71
C LEU A 84 4.43 6.24 15.64
N THR A 85 5.57 5.57 15.45
CA THR A 85 6.60 5.95 14.48
C THR A 85 7.12 4.71 13.75
N SER A 86 8.03 4.92 12.79
CA SER A 86 8.73 3.85 12.09
C SER A 86 10.24 4.07 12.14
N GLU A 87 11.01 3.01 11.93
CA GLU A 87 12.48 3.06 11.93
C GLU A 87 13.03 4.11 10.94
N GLU A 88 12.42 4.23 9.77
CA GLU A 88 12.79 5.23 8.74
C GLU A 88 12.67 6.68 9.22
N CYS A 89 11.83 6.96 10.22
CA CYS A 89 11.68 8.31 10.76
C CYS A 89 12.84 8.70 11.68
N ASN A 90 13.66 7.74 12.13
CA ASN A 90 14.78 7.95 13.06
C ASN A 90 14.40 8.69 14.36
N LEU A 91 13.14 8.56 14.81
CA LEU A 91 12.64 9.25 16.01
C LEU A 91 12.79 8.43 17.29
N LYS A 92 12.99 7.11 17.20
CA LYS A 92 12.98 6.22 18.36
C LYS A 92 13.97 6.66 19.45
N GLY A 93 15.22 6.93 19.07
CA GLY A 93 16.25 7.34 20.03
C GLY A 93 15.91 8.65 20.75
N TYR A 94 15.29 9.60 20.05
CA TYR A 94 14.82 10.84 20.65
C TYR A 94 13.66 10.60 21.62
N LEU A 95 12.66 9.79 21.22
CA LEU A 95 11.51 9.45 22.06
C LEU A 95 11.94 8.74 23.34
N ASP A 96 12.80 7.72 23.23
CA ASP A 96 13.34 6.97 24.36
C ASP A 96 14.13 7.89 25.31
N HIS A 97 14.99 8.77 24.78
CA HIS A 97 15.80 9.69 25.59
C HIS A 97 14.95 10.66 26.43
N ASN A 98 13.80 11.07 25.91
CA ASN A 98 12.89 12.00 26.59
C ASN A 98 11.79 11.29 27.39
N GLY A 99 11.82 9.96 27.51
CA GLY A 99 10.83 9.20 28.26
C GLY A 99 9.42 9.29 27.68
N ILE A 100 9.31 9.41 26.35
CA ILE A 100 8.02 9.50 25.66
C ILE A 100 7.58 8.09 25.26
N ASP A 101 6.42 7.67 25.75
CA ASP A 101 5.81 6.39 25.40
C ASP A 101 5.64 6.28 23.88
N ASN A 102 6.20 5.21 23.30
CA ASN A 102 6.23 5.05 21.85
C ASN A 102 6.20 3.59 21.38
N VAL A 103 5.74 3.42 20.14
CA VAL A 103 5.86 2.19 19.36
C VAL A 103 6.57 2.54 18.06
N CYS A 104 7.67 1.85 17.78
CA CYS A 104 8.46 2.00 16.56
C CYS A 104 8.29 0.75 15.69
N LEU A 105 7.68 0.90 14.52
CA LEU A 105 7.36 -0.19 13.60
C LEU A 105 8.42 -0.35 12.50
N THR A 106 8.73 -1.60 12.15
CA THR A 106 9.60 -1.96 11.01
C THR A 106 8.74 -2.17 9.77
N ILE A 107 9.00 -1.38 8.72
CA ILE A 107 8.19 -1.36 7.49
C ILE A 107 8.83 -2.17 6.36
N GLU A 108 10.13 -2.04 6.14
CA GLU A 108 10.87 -2.81 5.15
C GLU A 108 11.37 -4.12 5.77
N ASP A 109 10.44 -5.03 5.99
CA ASP A 109 10.68 -6.27 6.74
C ASP A 109 11.16 -7.45 5.88
N ILE A 110 11.11 -7.34 4.55
CA ILE A 110 11.58 -8.37 3.62
C ILE A 110 12.36 -7.76 2.44
N PRO A 111 13.40 -8.45 1.92
CA PRO A 111 14.19 -7.97 0.78
C PRO A 111 13.38 -7.64 -0.47
N GLU A 112 12.42 -8.48 -0.86
CA GLU A 112 11.63 -8.31 -2.08
C GLU A 112 10.80 -7.02 -2.08
N TYR A 113 10.41 -6.56 -0.89
CA TYR A 113 9.71 -5.29 -0.74
C TYR A 113 10.63 -4.10 -1.09
N LYS A 114 11.92 -4.18 -0.76
CA LYS A 114 12.92 -3.16 -1.14
C LYS A 114 13.20 -3.17 -2.64
N GLU A 115 13.23 -4.36 -3.24
CA GLU A 115 13.38 -4.52 -4.69
C GLU A 115 12.25 -3.84 -5.46
N ILE A 116 10.99 -4.13 -5.09
CA ILE A 116 9.85 -3.49 -5.77
C ILE A 116 9.75 -2.00 -5.48
N GLN A 117 10.12 -1.55 -4.27
CA GLN A 117 10.21 -0.14 -3.95
C GLN A 117 11.24 0.59 -4.81
N THR A 118 12.38 -0.05 -5.10
CA THR A 118 13.39 0.49 -6.01
C THR A 118 12.89 0.51 -7.45
N TYR A 119 12.24 -0.57 -7.90
CA TYR A 119 11.70 -0.68 -9.26
C TYR A 119 10.59 0.35 -9.54
N TYR A 120 9.63 0.51 -8.63
CA TYR A 120 8.54 1.47 -8.80
C TYR A 120 8.92 2.90 -8.42
N GLY A 121 9.72 3.10 -7.36
CA GLY A 121 10.02 4.43 -6.84
C GLY A 121 8.77 5.27 -6.59
N ASP A 122 8.76 6.50 -7.12
CA ASP A 122 7.64 7.45 -7.04
C ASP A 122 6.68 7.38 -8.25
N GLN A 123 6.75 6.31 -9.05
CA GLN A 123 5.85 6.15 -10.19
C GLN A 123 4.39 6.07 -9.74
N ALA A 124 3.53 6.75 -10.49
CA ALA A 124 2.10 6.82 -10.24
C ALA A 124 1.32 6.67 -11.54
N ALA A 125 0.13 6.08 -11.44
CA ALA A 125 -0.77 5.93 -12.57
C ALA A 125 -1.14 7.31 -13.15
N THR A 126 -1.04 7.47 -14.47
CA THR A 126 -1.24 8.76 -15.14
C THR A 126 -2.59 9.39 -14.81
N ARG A 127 -3.63 8.55 -14.70
CA ARG A 127 -5.03 8.98 -14.56
C ARG A 127 -5.46 9.17 -13.11
N SER A 128 -5.29 8.16 -12.26
CA SER A 128 -5.72 8.23 -10.85
C SER A 128 -4.72 8.97 -9.95
N LYS A 129 -3.47 9.14 -10.42
CA LYS A 129 -2.34 9.67 -9.64
C LYS A 129 -1.98 8.84 -8.41
N VAL A 130 -2.52 7.63 -8.29
CA VAL A 130 -2.18 6.68 -7.23
C VAL A 130 -0.81 6.07 -7.53
N TYR A 131 0.06 6.01 -6.51
CA TYR A 131 1.40 5.42 -6.62
C TYR A 131 1.31 3.91 -6.82
N TYR A 132 2.16 3.34 -7.68
CA TYR A 132 2.20 1.90 -7.89
C TYR A 132 2.58 1.13 -6.63
N MET A 133 3.42 1.72 -5.76
CA MET A 133 3.72 1.13 -4.46
C MET A 133 2.50 1.03 -3.52
N ASN A 134 1.45 1.83 -3.70
CA ASN A 134 0.24 1.67 -2.90
C ASN A 134 -0.46 0.34 -3.23
N HIS A 135 -0.43 -0.11 -4.48
CA HIS A 135 -0.94 -1.44 -4.87
C HIS A 135 -0.21 -2.56 -4.12
N ILE A 136 1.11 -2.43 -3.96
CA ILE A 136 1.92 -3.39 -3.20
C ILE A 136 1.55 -3.38 -1.73
N ASP A 137 1.48 -2.21 -1.10
CA ASP A 137 1.17 -2.08 0.32
C ASP A 137 -0.22 -2.62 0.67
N GLU A 138 -1.21 -2.25 -0.13
CA GLU A 138 -2.59 -2.68 0.03
C GLU A 138 -2.75 -4.18 -0.27
N GLY A 139 -2.06 -4.70 -1.29
CA GLY A 139 -2.02 -6.12 -1.58
C GLY A 139 -1.40 -6.95 -0.44
N ARG A 140 -0.30 -6.47 0.15
CA ARG A 140 0.30 -7.09 1.35
C ARG A 140 -0.66 -7.05 2.55
N ALA A 141 -1.46 -5.99 2.71
CA ALA A 141 -2.49 -5.95 3.74
C ALA A 141 -3.57 -7.03 3.52
N VAL A 142 -4.04 -7.20 2.28
CA VAL A 142 -4.99 -8.27 1.92
C VAL A 142 -4.40 -9.65 2.19
N LEU A 143 -3.15 -9.90 1.78
CA LEU A 143 -2.45 -11.16 2.03
C LEU A 143 -2.38 -11.50 3.53
N ASN A 144 -2.10 -10.51 4.38
CA ASN A 144 -2.11 -10.70 5.84
C ASN A 144 -3.50 -11.09 6.34
N TRP A 145 -4.57 -10.43 5.87
CA TRP A 145 -5.93 -10.72 6.33
C TRP A 145 -6.43 -12.12 5.92
N ILE A 146 -5.95 -12.66 4.81
CA ILE A 146 -6.30 -14.00 4.34
C ILE A 146 -5.32 -15.08 4.82
N GLY A 147 -4.36 -14.74 5.68
CA GLY A 147 -3.37 -15.67 6.24
C GLY A 147 -2.46 -16.27 5.18
N ALA A 148 -1.97 -15.45 4.25
CA ALA A 148 -0.99 -15.88 3.25
C ALA A 148 0.38 -16.16 3.88
N THR A 149 1.17 -17.00 3.21
CA THR A 149 2.49 -17.38 3.72
C THR A 149 3.53 -16.27 3.46
N PRO A 150 4.64 -16.19 4.22
CA PRO A 150 5.71 -15.22 3.97
C PRO A 150 6.24 -15.27 2.52
N ARG A 151 6.36 -16.46 1.93
CA ARG A 151 6.78 -16.62 0.53
C ARG A 151 5.76 -16.07 -0.47
N ALA A 152 4.46 -16.09 -0.16
CA ALA A 152 3.44 -15.45 -0.99
C ALA A 152 3.56 -13.92 -0.92
N HIS A 153 3.88 -13.35 0.24
CA HIS A 153 4.18 -11.91 0.35
C HIS A 153 5.43 -11.52 -0.45
N ALA A 154 6.50 -12.28 -0.33
CA ALA A 154 7.72 -12.08 -1.11
C ALA A 154 7.44 -12.14 -2.62
N ALA A 155 6.78 -13.21 -3.08
CA ALA A 155 6.38 -13.37 -4.48
C ALA A 155 5.45 -12.24 -4.96
N PHE A 156 4.55 -11.75 -4.10
CA PHE A 156 3.69 -10.62 -4.42
C PHE A 156 4.47 -9.31 -4.55
N CYS A 157 5.55 -9.11 -3.80
CA CYS A 157 6.40 -7.95 -4.06
C CYS A 157 7.09 -8.06 -5.42
N LEU A 158 7.54 -9.26 -5.82
CA LEU A 158 8.24 -9.48 -7.09
C LEU A 158 7.34 -9.50 -8.32
N HIS A 159 6.05 -9.83 -8.17
CA HIS A 159 5.20 -10.13 -9.32
C HIS A 159 5.21 -9.04 -10.42
N PRO A 160 5.20 -7.73 -10.12
CA PRO A 160 5.14 -6.73 -11.18
C PRO A 160 6.44 -6.61 -11.97
N ILE A 161 7.59 -6.94 -11.37
CA ILE A 161 8.90 -6.93 -12.04
C ILE A 161 8.93 -7.96 -13.18
N LEU A 162 8.09 -8.99 -13.10
CA LEU A 162 8.09 -10.13 -14.01
C LEU A 162 6.77 -10.30 -14.77
N GLN A 163 5.76 -9.46 -14.51
CA GLN A 163 4.38 -9.70 -14.93
C GLN A 163 4.21 -9.58 -16.45
N ALA A 164 4.66 -8.49 -17.08
CA ALA A 164 4.55 -8.34 -18.53
C ALA A 164 5.63 -9.16 -19.27
N ASP A 165 5.46 -9.37 -20.57
CA ASP A 165 6.51 -9.95 -21.43
C ASP A 165 7.72 -9.02 -21.49
N GLU A 166 7.48 -7.71 -21.59
CA GLU A 166 8.51 -6.68 -21.63
C GLU A 166 9.24 -6.56 -20.29
N ASP A 167 8.51 -6.64 -19.18
CA ASP A 167 9.09 -6.59 -17.83
C ASP A 167 9.97 -7.81 -17.57
N LEU A 168 9.49 -9.01 -17.91
CA LEU A 168 10.30 -10.21 -17.79
C LEU A 168 11.57 -10.11 -18.63
N LEU A 169 11.48 -9.67 -19.88
CA LEU A 169 12.64 -9.51 -20.77
C LEU A 169 13.64 -8.49 -20.21
N ALA A 170 13.16 -7.34 -19.73
CA ALA A 170 14.00 -6.26 -19.20
C ALA A 170 14.68 -6.63 -17.87
N ASN A 171 14.10 -7.58 -17.12
CA ASN A 171 14.60 -8.00 -15.82
C ASN A 171 15.21 -9.40 -15.82
N PHE A 172 15.23 -10.13 -16.93
CA PHE A 172 15.64 -11.54 -16.94
C PHE A 172 17.07 -11.75 -16.42
N GLU A 173 18.02 -10.91 -16.84
CA GLU A 173 19.42 -11.03 -16.43
C GLU A 173 19.63 -10.72 -14.94
N ARG A 174 18.84 -9.79 -14.36
CA ARG A 174 18.96 -9.40 -12.95
C ARG A 174 18.26 -10.33 -11.98
N ILE A 175 17.50 -11.34 -12.46
CA ILE A 175 16.77 -12.27 -11.59
C ILE A 175 17.72 -12.97 -10.61
N ASN A 176 18.93 -13.30 -11.04
CA ASN A 176 19.94 -13.95 -10.20
C ASN A 176 20.55 -13.02 -9.14
N ASP A 177 20.41 -11.71 -9.33
CA ASP A 177 20.94 -10.69 -8.42
C ASP A 177 19.89 -10.24 -7.38
N LEU A 178 18.63 -10.64 -7.55
CA LEU A 178 17.57 -10.36 -6.58
C LEU A 178 17.88 -11.09 -5.28
N ASP A 179 17.87 -10.36 -4.16
CA ASP A 179 17.91 -10.95 -2.82
C ASP A 179 16.55 -11.60 -2.52
N THR A 180 16.31 -12.79 -3.06
CA THR A 180 15.03 -13.51 -2.92
C THR A 180 15.20 -15.02 -2.92
N SER A 181 14.20 -15.71 -2.36
CA SER A 181 14.12 -17.18 -2.43
C SER A 181 13.70 -17.67 -3.82
N GLN A 182 14.19 -18.85 -4.21
CA GLN A 182 13.76 -19.51 -5.45
C GLN A 182 12.26 -19.82 -5.44
N GLU A 183 11.70 -20.11 -4.27
CA GLU A 183 10.26 -20.33 -4.09
C GLU A 183 9.45 -19.08 -4.40
N ALA A 184 9.86 -17.91 -3.91
CA ALA A 184 9.17 -16.65 -4.21
C ALA A 184 9.20 -16.31 -5.70
N LEU A 185 10.34 -16.53 -6.36
CA LEU A 185 10.49 -16.36 -7.80
C LEU A 185 9.59 -17.33 -8.58
N ALA A 186 9.57 -18.62 -8.21
CA ALA A 186 8.73 -19.63 -8.86
C ALA A 186 7.23 -19.28 -8.71
N LEU A 187 6.82 -18.79 -7.55
CA LEU A 187 5.46 -18.32 -7.30
C LEU A 187 5.11 -17.09 -8.15
N ALA A 188 6.02 -16.12 -8.29
CA ALA A 188 5.82 -14.95 -9.13
C ALA A 188 5.68 -15.31 -10.63
N MET A 189 6.47 -16.28 -11.10
CA MET A 189 6.39 -16.78 -12.48
C MET A 189 5.10 -17.58 -12.75
N GLU A 190 4.64 -18.38 -11.80
CA GLU A 190 3.36 -19.07 -11.91
C GLU A 190 2.18 -18.08 -11.83
N TYR A 191 2.26 -17.06 -10.96
CA TYR A 191 1.30 -15.96 -10.94
C TYR A 191 1.17 -15.30 -12.32
N ARG A 192 2.31 -14.94 -12.91
CA ARG A 192 2.38 -14.38 -14.26
C ARG A 192 1.71 -15.29 -15.30
N ASN A 193 2.05 -16.58 -15.28
CA ASN A 193 1.48 -17.59 -16.18
C ASN A 193 -0.07 -17.62 -16.09
N ILE A 194 -0.61 -17.67 -14.86
CA ILE A 194 -2.06 -17.71 -14.63
C ILE A 194 -2.75 -16.38 -14.99
N ALA A 195 -2.18 -15.24 -14.58
CA ALA A 195 -2.74 -13.93 -14.84
C ALA A 195 -2.77 -13.60 -16.35
N ASN A 196 -1.69 -13.89 -17.07
CA ASN A 196 -1.58 -13.60 -18.50
C ASN A 196 -2.30 -14.63 -19.38
N GLY A 197 -2.32 -15.90 -18.98
CA GLY A 197 -2.99 -16.97 -19.73
C GLY A 197 -4.47 -16.67 -19.97
N TRP A 198 -5.15 -16.09 -18.97
CA TRP A 198 -6.56 -15.70 -19.10
C TRP A 198 -6.79 -14.60 -20.16
N LEU A 199 -5.87 -13.63 -20.30
CA LEU A 199 -6.00 -12.56 -21.31
C LEU A 199 -5.87 -13.10 -22.73
N ALA A 200 -4.99 -14.07 -22.95
CA ALA A 200 -4.75 -14.69 -24.25
C ALA A 200 -5.93 -15.57 -24.69
N GLU A 201 -6.50 -16.37 -23.80
CA GLU A 201 -7.58 -17.33 -24.13
C GLU A 201 -8.90 -16.65 -24.55
N ARG A 202 -9.18 -15.45 -24.02
CA ARG A 202 -10.35 -14.65 -24.43
C ARG A 202 -10.27 -14.09 -25.84
N SER A 203 -9.08 -13.95 -26.39
CA SER A 203 -8.92 -13.53 -27.79
C SER A 203 -9.33 -14.63 -28.78
N THR A 204 -9.48 -15.88 -28.32
CA THR A 204 -9.64 -17.04 -29.19
C THR A 204 -10.90 -17.90 -28.95
N SER A 205 -11.58 -17.82 -27.79
CA SER A 205 -12.82 -18.59 -27.57
C SER A 205 -13.77 -18.02 -26.51
N SER A 206 -15.08 -18.16 -26.73
CA SER A 206 -16.15 -17.72 -25.80
C SER A 206 -16.41 -18.66 -24.62
N PHE A 207 -15.57 -19.70 -24.44
CA PHE A 207 -15.79 -20.78 -23.47
C PHE A 207 -14.56 -21.12 -22.60
N ALA A 208 -13.47 -20.35 -22.68
CA ALA A 208 -12.32 -20.56 -21.81
C ALA A 208 -12.74 -20.39 -20.34
N GLN A 209 -12.76 -21.50 -19.60
CA GLN A 209 -13.00 -21.47 -18.16
C GLN A 209 -11.74 -20.95 -17.48
N LEU A 210 -11.91 -19.98 -16.59
CA LEU A 210 -10.82 -19.43 -15.80
C LEU A 210 -10.11 -20.53 -15.01
N ARG A 211 -8.83 -20.75 -15.32
CA ARG A 211 -7.98 -21.73 -14.65
C ARG A 211 -7.22 -21.07 -13.49
N LEU A 212 -7.32 -21.66 -12.31
CA LEU A 212 -6.52 -21.28 -11.15
C LEU A 212 -5.19 -22.03 -11.08
N SER A 213 -4.26 -21.51 -10.31
CA SER A 213 -3.01 -22.21 -10.03
C SER A 213 -3.26 -23.43 -9.14
N PRO A 214 -2.53 -24.54 -9.31
CA PRO A 214 -2.48 -25.60 -8.30
C PRO A 214 -1.81 -25.14 -6.99
N LEU A 215 -1.08 -24.01 -7.00
CA LEU A 215 -0.39 -23.48 -5.84
C LEU A 215 -1.30 -22.51 -5.08
N LYS A 216 -1.63 -22.85 -3.83
CA LYS A 216 -2.47 -22.01 -2.96
C LYS A 216 -1.93 -20.58 -2.83
N ASP A 217 -0.62 -20.42 -2.67
CA ASP A 217 0.03 -19.13 -2.49
C ASP A 217 -0.19 -18.22 -3.72
N VAL A 218 -0.16 -18.77 -4.94
CA VAL A 218 -0.45 -18.01 -6.16
C VAL A 218 -1.91 -17.56 -6.20
N ASN A 219 -2.85 -18.42 -5.79
CA ASN A 219 -4.26 -18.03 -5.71
C ASN A 219 -4.49 -16.93 -4.65
N GLN A 220 -3.74 -16.94 -3.54
CA GLN A 220 -3.77 -15.87 -2.55
C GLN A 220 -3.20 -14.54 -3.11
N MET A 221 -2.12 -14.60 -3.90
CA MET A 221 -1.60 -13.44 -4.63
C MET A 221 -2.63 -12.87 -5.62
N LEU A 222 -3.32 -13.74 -6.35
CA LEU A 222 -4.40 -13.35 -7.27
C LEU A 222 -5.58 -12.70 -6.53
N ILE A 223 -5.94 -13.18 -5.32
CA ILE A 223 -6.94 -12.51 -4.48
C ILE A 223 -6.49 -11.07 -4.18
N ALA A 224 -5.27 -10.89 -3.69
CA ALA A 224 -4.75 -9.57 -3.34
C ALA A 224 -4.77 -8.62 -4.54
N ASP A 225 -4.23 -9.05 -5.68
CA ASP A 225 -4.20 -8.26 -6.91
C ASP A 225 -5.62 -7.92 -7.43
N LYS A 226 -6.52 -8.90 -7.51
CA LYS A 226 -7.85 -8.70 -8.09
C LYS A 226 -8.75 -7.85 -7.19
N VAL A 227 -8.59 -7.94 -5.87
CA VAL A 227 -9.27 -7.03 -4.92
C VAL A 227 -8.80 -5.59 -5.13
N GLN A 228 -7.50 -5.35 -5.24
CA GLN A 228 -6.97 -3.99 -5.52
C GLN A 228 -7.43 -3.48 -6.87
N ASN A 229 -7.25 -4.27 -7.93
CA ASN A 229 -7.61 -3.88 -9.29
C ASN A 229 -9.10 -3.57 -9.43
N ARG A 230 -9.97 -4.34 -8.77
CA ARG A 230 -11.40 -4.05 -8.75
C ARG A 230 -11.70 -2.77 -7.96
N LYS A 231 -11.07 -2.57 -6.80
CA LYS A 231 -11.25 -1.34 -5.99
C LYS A 231 -10.90 -0.09 -6.80
N ASP A 232 -9.77 -0.11 -7.49
CA ASP A 232 -9.34 1.01 -8.34
C ASP A 232 -10.24 1.17 -9.56
N PHE A 233 -10.70 0.06 -10.15
CA PHE A 233 -11.71 0.09 -11.21
C PHE A 233 -13.01 0.76 -10.75
N ASP A 234 -13.59 0.29 -9.63
CA ASP A 234 -14.83 0.81 -9.07
C ASP A 234 -14.70 2.32 -8.75
N ARG A 235 -13.53 2.75 -8.25
CA ARG A 235 -13.28 4.15 -7.85
C ARG A 235 -12.97 5.11 -9.00
N TYR A 236 -12.24 4.68 -10.02
CA TYR A 236 -11.66 5.60 -11.02
C TYR A 236 -12.09 5.33 -12.46
N HIS A 237 -12.63 4.14 -12.75
CA HIS A 237 -12.78 3.66 -14.13
C HIS A 237 -14.18 3.18 -14.49
N SER A 238 -15.00 2.79 -13.52
CA SER A 238 -16.37 2.28 -13.70
C SER A 238 -17.24 3.17 -14.61
N ASP A 239 -17.19 4.49 -14.47
CA ASP A 239 -18.05 5.38 -15.27
C ASP A 239 -17.45 5.84 -16.60
N THR A 240 -16.19 5.51 -16.87
CA THR A 240 -15.40 6.22 -17.89
C THR A 240 -14.59 5.32 -18.80
N HIS A 241 -14.38 4.06 -18.42
CA HIS A 241 -13.61 3.13 -19.23
C HIS A 241 -14.47 2.61 -20.40
N PRO A 242 -13.99 2.63 -21.66
CA PRO A 242 -14.76 2.15 -22.81
C PRO A 242 -15.23 0.69 -22.68
N ARG A 243 -14.51 -0.10 -21.88
CA ARG A 243 -14.81 -1.51 -21.59
C ARG A 243 -15.37 -1.74 -20.18
N SER A 244 -15.98 -0.73 -19.55
CA SER A 244 -16.42 -0.80 -18.16
C SER A 244 -17.31 -2.03 -17.87
N GLN A 245 -18.34 -2.28 -18.69
CA GLN A 245 -19.20 -3.46 -18.52
C GLN A 245 -18.43 -4.79 -18.61
N GLN A 246 -17.41 -4.87 -19.46
CA GLN A 246 -16.58 -6.07 -19.59
C GLN A 246 -15.67 -6.25 -18.38
N LEU A 247 -15.11 -5.17 -17.84
CA LEU A 247 -14.28 -5.17 -16.65
C LEU A 247 -15.09 -5.45 -15.37
N ASP A 248 -16.32 -4.95 -15.31
CA ASP A 248 -17.24 -5.25 -14.21
C ASP A 248 -17.54 -6.75 -14.15
N ARG A 249 -17.92 -7.33 -15.29
CA ARG A 249 -18.11 -8.78 -15.45
C ARG A 249 -16.83 -9.57 -15.13
N TYR A 250 -15.69 -9.12 -15.64
CA TYR A 250 -14.38 -9.71 -15.38
C TYR A 250 -14.08 -9.88 -13.90
N PHE A 251 -14.32 -8.85 -13.09
CA PHE A 251 -14.07 -8.94 -11.66
C PHE A 251 -15.18 -9.66 -10.91
N ARG A 252 -16.45 -9.33 -11.18
CA ARG A 252 -17.61 -9.76 -10.38
C ARG A 252 -18.11 -11.16 -10.72
N GLU A 253 -18.05 -11.57 -11.98
CA GLU A 253 -18.60 -12.86 -12.43
C GLU A 253 -17.52 -13.92 -12.63
N GLU A 254 -16.25 -13.54 -12.77
CA GLU A 254 -15.18 -14.47 -13.15
C GLU A 254 -14.11 -14.61 -12.07
N TRP A 255 -13.27 -13.60 -11.88
CA TRP A 255 -12.08 -13.75 -11.01
C TRP A 255 -12.42 -13.91 -9.54
N LEU A 256 -13.20 -12.99 -8.96
CA LEU A 256 -13.46 -13.02 -7.52
C LEU A 256 -14.28 -14.26 -7.11
N PRO A 257 -15.35 -14.66 -7.83
CA PRO A 257 -16.05 -15.90 -7.52
C PRO A 257 -15.17 -17.14 -7.62
N ALA A 258 -14.34 -17.25 -8.66
CA ALA A 258 -13.44 -18.40 -8.82
C ALA A 258 -12.41 -18.47 -7.68
N LEU A 259 -11.91 -17.33 -7.21
CA LEU A 259 -11.01 -17.24 -6.06
C LEU A 259 -11.73 -17.39 -4.70
N GLY A 260 -13.05 -17.64 -4.70
CA GLY A 260 -13.83 -17.82 -3.47
C GLY A 260 -14.13 -16.51 -2.72
N ILE A 261 -14.01 -15.36 -3.37
CA ILE A 261 -14.29 -14.05 -2.78
C ILE A 261 -15.72 -13.64 -3.11
N THR A 262 -16.57 -13.64 -2.08
CA THR A 262 -17.94 -13.12 -2.18
C THR A 262 -17.95 -11.59 -2.23
N GLU A 263 -19.05 -11.00 -2.71
CA GLU A 263 -19.23 -9.54 -2.68
C GLU A 263 -19.09 -8.97 -1.26
N THR A 264 -19.65 -9.65 -0.25
CA THR A 264 -19.53 -9.23 1.16
C THR A 264 -18.08 -9.25 1.63
N SER A 265 -17.32 -10.30 1.29
CA SER A 265 -15.89 -10.40 1.61
C SER A 265 -15.10 -9.28 0.91
N TYR A 266 -15.38 -9.03 -0.37
CA TYR A 266 -14.76 -7.96 -1.15
C TYR A 266 -15.01 -6.58 -0.50
N GLN A 267 -16.27 -6.23 -0.22
CA GLN A 267 -16.61 -4.95 0.41
C GLN A 267 -15.96 -4.80 1.79
N THR A 268 -15.87 -5.89 2.56
CA THR A 268 -15.18 -5.89 3.85
C THR A 268 -13.69 -5.54 3.68
N MET A 269 -13.02 -6.10 2.68
CA MET A 269 -11.62 -5.78 2.38
C MET A 269 -11.46 -4.34 1.89
N VAL A 270 -12.30 -3.89 0.96
CA VAL A 270 -12.27 -2.51 0.43
C VAL A 270 -12.49 -1.47 1.51
N ASN A 271 -13.43 -1.72 2.44
CA ASN A 271 -13.68 -0.82 3.56
C ASN A 271 -12.47 -0.70 4.50
N ARG A 272 -11.66 -1.77 4.62
CA ARG A 272 -10.42 -1.74 5.41
C ARG A 272 -9.27 -1.05 4.68
N LEU A 273 -9.25 -1.11 3.35
CA LEU A 273 -8.24 -0.46 2.50
C LEU A 273 -8.50 1.04 2.34
N THR A 274 -9.77 1.43 2.29
CA THR A 274 -10.16 2.82 2.12
C THR A 274 -9.83 3.58 3.39
N LEU A 275 -8.94 4.56 3.29
CA LEU A 275 -8.65 5.48 4.38
C LEU A 275 -9.88 6.35 4.67
N SER A 276 -10.75 5.90 5.57
CA SER A 276 -11.85 6.69 6.10
C SER A 276 -11.33 7.56 7.25
N HIS A 277 -10.73 8.69 6.91
CA HIS A 277 -10.26 9.65 7.90
C HIS A 277 -10.91 11.02 7.73
N THR A 278 -11.03 11.76 8.82
CA THR A 278 -11.46 13.16 8.79
C THR A 278 -10.27 14.09 8.91
N THR A 279 -10.21 15.12 8.07
CA THR A 279 -9.24 16.21 8.20
C THR A 279 -9.86 17.34 9.00
N VAL A 280 -9.21 17.72 10.10
CA VAL A 280 -9.67 18.78 10.99
C VAL A 280 -8.64 19.91 10.97
N ASN A 281 -9.05 21.07 10.45
CA ASN A 281 -8.26 22.28 10.56
C ASN A 281 -8.49 22.89 11.94
N GLN A 282 -7.45 22.94 12.76
CA GLN A 282 -7.54 23.64 14.04
C GLN A 282 -7.28 25.14 13.84
N PRO A 283 -8.13 26.03 14.37
CA PRO A 283 -7.87 27.46 14.36
C PRO A 283 -6.56 27.76 15.11
N GLU A 284 -5.91 28.86 14.74
CA GLU A 284 -4.61 29.29 15.26
C GLU A 284 -4.58 29.24 16.80
N ARG A 285 -3.99 28.18 17.35
CA ARG A 285 -3.39 28.20 18.67
C ARG A 285 -1.90 28.36 18.42
N GLU A 286 -1.33 29.47 18.89
CA GLU A 286 0.08 29.79 18.68
C GLU A 286 0.97 28.66 19.22
N PHE A 287 1.80 28.08 18.34
CA PHE A 287 2.93 27.22 18.68
C PHE A 287 4.25 27.95 18.44
#